data_AF-A0A0S8EPL1-F1
#
_entry.id   AF-A0A0S8EPL1-F1
#
_cell.length_a   1.000
_cell.length_b   1.000
_cell.length_c   1.000
_cell.angle_alpha   90.00
_cell.angle_beta   90.00
_cell.angle_gamma   90.00
#
_symmetry.space_group_name_H-M   'P 1'
#
loop_
_entity.id
_entity.type
_entity.pdbx_description
1 polymer ?
#
loop_
_entity_poly.entity_id
_entity_poly.type
_entity_poly.pdbx_seq_one_letter_code
_entity_poly.pdbx_strand_id
1 'polypeptide(L)'
;MYNQELKRLGPVLYSRQFPQPDRRKLCRFHTAARPRLQRPPYIINDSTRPVVAAGFREATSRLGIVTVGCAIMNDHVHLVVLRSKYRIEYVVNQLKGAASRMLGPGQTPWTRGGWNVFLDNWEAVGAAVRYLQANPPAAGMAAQHWDFVQPMPDSAW
;
A
#
# COMPACT_ATOMS: atom_id res chain seq x y z
N MET A 1 14.32 -9.37 -13.61
CA MET A 1 14.10 -9.46 -15.07
C MET A 1 12.77 -8.78 -15.38
N TYR A 2 12.80 -7.54 -15.89
CA TYR A 2 11.61 -6.90 -16.44
C TYR A 2 11.18 -7.73 -17.65
N ASN A 3 9.95 -8.30 -17.62
CA ASN A 3 9.42 -9.08 -18.74
C ASN A 3 9.56 -8.23 -20.03
N GLN A 4 10.26 -8.76 -21.05
CA GLN A 4 10.46 -8.06 -22.33
C GLN A 4 9.12 -7.62 -22.95
N GLU A 5 8.04 -8.33 -22.66
CA GLU A 5 6.69 -7.97 -23.09
C GLU A 5 6.17 -6.68 -22.44
N LEU A 6 6.55 -6.39 -21.20
CA LEU A 6 6.18 -5.14 -20.52
C LEU A 6 6.97 -3.96 -21.08
N LYS A 7 8.21 -4.16 -21.53
CA LYS A 7 8.98 -3.10 -22.24
C LYS A 7 8.31 -2.70 -23.56
N ARG A 8 7.53 -3.58 -24.18
CA ARG A 8 6.74 -3.26 -25.39
C ARG A 8 5.56 -2.33 -25.11
N LEU A 9 5.18 -2.09 -23.84
CA LEU A 9 4.11 -1.16 -23.48
C LEU A 9 4.55 0.31 -23.51
N GLY A 10 5.86 0.58 -23.54
CA GLY A 10 6.41 1.92 -23.60
C GLY A 10 7.63 2.10 -22.69
N PRO A 11 8.22 3.31 -22.68
CA PRO A 11 9.35 3.63 -21.81
C PRO A 11 8.93 3.56 -20.33
N VAL A 12 9.86 3.13 -19.48
CA VAL A 12 9.70 3.23 -18.02
C VAL A 12 9.89 4.68 -17.64
N LEU A 13 8.86 5.28 -17.04
CA LEU A 13 8.90 6.65 -16.54
C LEU A 13 9.05 6.61 -15.03
N TYR A 14 9.98 7.41 -14.50
CA TYR A 14 10.17 7.57 -13.07
C TYR A 14 9.43 8.82 -12.58
N SER A 15 9.04 8.80 -11.31
CA SER A 15 8.37 9.92 -10.65
C SER A 15 7.01 10.29 -11.24
N ARG A 16 6.41 11.33 -10.66
CA ARG A 16 5.12 11.86 -11.07
C ARG A 16 5.27 12.62 -12.39
N GLN A 17 4.50 12.25 -13.41
CA GLN A 17 4.45 12.99 -14.67
C GLN A 17 3.73 14.35 -14.51
N PHE A 18 4.26 15.38 -15.17
CA PHE A 18 3.64 16.70 -15.27
C PHE A 18 3.66 17.17 -16.74
N PRO A 19 2.49 17.38 -17.39
CA PRO A 19 1.14 17.10 -16.87
C PRO A 19 0.88 15.61 -16.64
N GLN A 20 -0.12 15.29 -15.83
CA GLN A 20 -0.57 13.91 -15.67
C GLN A 20 -1.12 13.37 -17.01
N PRO A 21 -0.91 12.08 -17.34
CA PRO A 21 -1.53 11.46 -18.50
C PRO A 21 -3.06 11.59 -18.43
N ASP A 22 -3.68 11.92 -19.57
CA ASP A 22 -5.14 11.95 -19.63
C ASP A 22 -5.75 10.56 -19.43
N ARG A 23 -7.04 10.53 -19.06
CA ARG A 23 -7.78 9.30 -18.78
C ARG A 23 -7.78 8.33 -19.97
N ARG A 24 -7.89 8.83 -21.21
CA ARG A 24 -7.93 7.99 -22.42
C ARG A 24 -6.59 7.27 -22.63
N LYS A 25 -5.47 7.96 -22.39
CA LYS A 25 -4.11 7.39 -22.43
C LYS A 25 -3.94 6.31 -21.36
N LEU A 26 -4.37 6.58 -20.12
CA LEU A 26 -4.35 5.58 -19.04
C LEU A 26 -5.21 4.35 -19.35
N CYS A 27 -6.44 4.54 -19.82
CA CYS A 27 -7.32 3.44 -20.20
C CYS A 27 -6.69 2.56 -21.30
N ARG A 28 -6.14 3.17 -22.35
CA ARG A 28 -5.44 2.42 -23.42
C ARG A 28 -4.26 1.62 -22.86
N PHE A 29 -3.47 2.22 -21.97
CA PHE A 29 -2.36 1.55 -21.32
C PHE A 29 -2.83 0.34 -20.50
N HIS A 30 -3.85 0.51 -19.64
CA HIS A 30 -4.38 -0.60 -18.83
C HIS A 30 -4.95 -1.73 -19.68
N THR A 31 -5.72 -1.42 -20.74
CA THR A 31 -6.26 -2.42 -21.67
C THR A 31 -5.14 -3.19 -22.36
N ALA A 32 -4.08 -2.52 -22.79
CA ALA A 32 -2.92 -3.17 -23.39
C ALA A 32 -2.12 -3.98 -22.34
N ALA A 33 -1.97 -3.49 -21.12
CA ALA A 33 -1.15 -4.14 -20.10
C ALA A 33 -1.80 -5.42 -19.55
N ARG A 34 -3.13 -5.43 -19.36
CA ARG A 34 -3.87 -6.52 -18.71
C ARG A 34 -3.56 -7.94 -19.22
N PRO A 35 -3.55 -8.23 -20.54
CA PRO A 35 -3.24 -9.58 -21.05
C PRO A 35 -1.76 -9.98 -20.87
N ARG A 36 -0.87 -9.05 -20.51
CA ARG A 36 0.57 -9.27 -20.32
C ARG A 36 0.95 -9.45 -18.85
N LEU A 37 -0.01 -9.38 -17.94
CA LEU A 37 0.21 -9.58 -16.51
C LEU A 37 0.21 -11.07 -16.18
N GLN A 38 1.09 -11.48 -15.26
CA GLN A 38 1.12 -12.87 -14.77
C GLN A 38 -0.17 -13.28 -14.05
N ARG A 39 -0.90 -12.30 -13.51
CA ARG A 39 -2.16 -12.47 -12.79
C ARG A 39 -3.09 -11.30 -13.10
N PRO A 40 -4.42 -11.49 -13.07
CA PRO A 40 -5.36 -10.38 -13.15
C PRO A 40 -5.06 -9.32 -12.08
N PRO A 41 -5.24 -8.03 -12.38
CA PRO A 41 -5.19 -6.99 -11.36
C PRO A 41 -6.18 -7.29 -10.24
N TYR A 42 -5.72 -7.17 -9.01
CA TYR A 42 -6.57 -7.31 -7.84
C TYR A 42 -7.05 -5.92 -7.41
N ILE A 43 -8.36 -5.76 -7.25
CA ILE A 43 -8.95 -4.52 -6.74
C ILE A 43 -9.45 -4.77 -5.32
N ILE A 44 -8.84 -4.09 -4.35
CA ILE A 44 -9.32 -4.08 -2.97
C ILE A 44 -10.61 -3.25 -2.94
N ASN A 45 -11.72 -3.90 -2.63
CA ASN A 45 -13.05 -3.30 -2.62
C ASN A 45 -13.57 -3.22 -1.18
N ASP A 46 -14.81 -2.78 -1.01
CA ASP A 46 -15.39 -2.56 0.31
C ASP A 46 -15.56 -3.84 1.12
N SER A 47 -15.70 -5.00 0.46
CA SER A 47 -15.79 -6.29 1.16
C SER A 47 -14.42 -6.86 1.55
N THR A 48 -13.37 -6.62 0.76
CA THR A 48 -12.02 -7.17 1.02
C THR A 48 -11.13 -6.26 1.86
N ARG A 49 -11.40 -4.94 1.87
CA ARG A 49 -10.61 -3.97 2.63
C ARG A 49 -10.58 -4.26 4.14
N PRO A 50 -11.70 -4.57 4.82
CA PRO A 50 -11.67 -4.94 6.24
C PRO A 50 -10.90 -6.23 6.49
N VAL A 51 -10.88 -7.16 5.53
CA VAL A 51 -10.13 -8.43 5.63
C VAL A 51 -8.62 -8.16 5.55
N VAL A 52 -8.19 -7.27 4.66
CA VAL A 52 -6.79 -6.80 4.60
C VAL A 52 -6.40 -6.13 5.91
N ALA A 53 -7.24 -5.23 6.43
CA ALA A 53 -7.01 -4.55 7.70
C ALA A 53 -6.88 -5.54 8.87
N ALA A 54 -7.73 -6.58 8.93
CA ALA A 54 -7.65 -7.62 9.95
C ALA A 54 -6.31 -8.41 9.86
N GLY A 55 -5.83 -8.68 8.65
CA GLY A 55 -4.52 -9.31 8.45
C GLY A 55 -3.37 -8.42 8.91
N PHE A 56 -3.47 -7.11 8.67
CA PHE A 56 -2.49 -6.16 9.19
C PHE A 56 -2.52 -6.09 10.71
N ARG A 57 -3.70 -5.99 11.34
CA ARG A 57 -3.85 -6.04 12.79
C ARG A 57 -3.19 -7.27 13.41
N GLU A 58 -3.42 -8.45 12.83
CA GLU A 58 -2.81 -9.69 13.31
C GLU A 58 -1.28 -9.64 13.23
N ALA A 59 -0.72 -9.19 12.10
CA ALA A 59 0.72 -9.10 11.92
C ALA A 59 1.36 -8.03 12.83
N THR A 60 0.75 -6.85 12.96
CA THR A 60 1.27 -5.77 13.81
C THR A 60 1.20 -6.14 15.29
N SER A 61 0.10 -6.76 15.73
CA SER A 61 -0.04 -7.26 17.10
C SER A 61 0.99 -8.35 17.40
N ARG A 62 1.10 -9.38 16.54
CA ARG A 62 2.06 -10.47 16.73
C ARG A 62 3.51 -9.98 16.85
N LEU A 63 3.87 -8.97 16.07
CA LEU A 63 5.24 -8.45 16.00
C LEU A 63 5.50 -7.28 16.97
N GLY A 64 4.47 -6.76 17.65
CA GLY A 64 4.59 -5.56 18.47
C GLY A 64 4.99 -4.32 17.66
N ILE A 65 4.50 -4.19 16.42
CA ILE A 65 4.76 -3.03 15.56
C ILE A 65 3.75 -1.93 15.85
N VAL A 66 4.25 -0.76 16.27
CA VAL A 66 3.42 0.43 16.41
C VAL A 66 3.16 1.01 15.03
N THR A 67 1.88 1.04 14.64
CA THR A 67 1.42 1.64 13.39
C THR A 67 0.69 2.93 13.72
N VAL A 68 1.12 4.05 13.14
CA VAL A 68 0.55 5.39 13.41
C VAL A 68 -0.27 5.92 12.23
N GLY A 69 -0.33 5.17 11.13
CA GLY A 69 -1.24 5.46 10.03
C GLY A 69 -1.38 4.29 9.07
N CYS A 70 -2.60 4.06 8.58
CA CYS A 70 -2.89 3.16 7.47
C CYS A 70 -3.98 3.70 6.54
N ALA A 71 -3.80 3.53 5.22
CA ALA A 71 -4.80 3.77 4.19
C ALA A 71 -4.72 2.63 3.17
N ILE A 72 -5.84 1.92 3.01
CA ILE A 72 -5.98 0.77 2.12
C ILE A 72 -6.80 1.22 0.92
N MET A 73 -6.10 1.60 -0.15
CA MET A 73 -6.70 2.07 -1.40
C MET A 73 -7.11 0.89 -2.27
N ASN A 74 -7.78 1.15 -3.39
CA ASN A 74 -8.27 0.09 -4.27
C ASN A 74 -7.16 -0.71 -4.95
N ASP A 75 -6.00 -0.11 -5.19
CA ASP A 75 -4.88 -0.69 -5.94
C ASP A 75 -3.54 -0.66 -5.19
N HIS A 76 -3.47 -0.01 -4.03
CA HIS A 76 -2.27 0.07 -3.22
C HIS A 76 -2.57 0.33 -1.73
N VAL A 77 -1.55 0.25 -0.89
CA VAL A 77 -1.62 0.54 0.54
C VAL A 77 -0.52 1.51 0.90
N HIS A 78 -0.86 2.45 1.77
CA HIS A 78 0.09 3.28 2.48
C HIS A 78 0.04 2.94 3.98
N LEU A 79 1.22 2.91 4.62
CA LEU A 79 1.36 2.56 6.03
C LEU A 79 2.51 3.38 6.63
N VAL A 80 2.32 3.86 7.85
CA VAL A 80 3.38 4.48 8.66
C VAL A 80 3.54 3.65 9.92
N VAL A 81 4.73 3.04 10.06
CA VAL A 81 5.11 2.25 11.23
C VAL A 81 6.28 2.92 11.92
N LEU A 82 6.29 2.88 13.26
CA LEU A 82 7.44 3.35 14.03
C LEU A 82 8.57 2.31 13.97
N ARG A 83 9.77 2.77 14.33
CA ARG A 83 10.96 1.91 14.38
C ARG A 83 10.69 0.69 15.28
N SER A 84 11.10 -0.47 14.79
CA SER A 84 11.08 -1.72 15.55
C SER A 84 12.43 -2.43 15.43
N LYS A 85 12.56 -3.59 16.09
CA LYS A 85 13.73 -4.48 15.94
C LYS A 85 13.80 -5.20 14.59
N TYR A 86 12.74 -5.16 13.79
CA TYR A 86 12.65 -5.89 12.53
C TYR A 86 13.06 -5.02 11.34
N ARG A 87 13.68 -5.65 10.35
CA ARG A 87 13.90 -5.03 9.03
C ARG A 87 12.55 -4.72 8.37
N ILE A 88 12.46 -3.57 7.69
CA ILE A 88 11.20 -3.13 7.09
C ILE A 88 10.67 -4.13 6.05
N GLU A 89 11.55 -4.79 5.28
CA GLU A 89 11.14 -5.78 4.29
C GLU A 89 10.52 -7.03 4.94
N TYR A 90 11.01 -7.40 6.14
CA TYR A 90 10.40 -8.47 6.91
C TYR A 90 8.98 -8.07 7.37
N VAL A 91 8.83 -6.86 7.93
CA VAL A 91 7.52 -6.34 8.35
C VAL A 91 6.53 -6.32 7.17
N VAL A 92 6.95 -5.79 6.02
CA VAL A 92 6.13 -5.76 4.79
C VAL A 92 5.71 -7.16 4.36
N ASN A 93 6.62 -8.14 4.37
CA ASN A 93 6.27 -9.51 4.00
C ASN A 93 5.28 -10.15 4.99
N GLN A 94 5.42 -9.86 6.29
CA GLN A 94 4.50 -10.38 7.32
C GLN A 94 3.09 -9.79 7.17
N LEU A 95 2.99 -8.48 6.95
CA LEU A 95 1.72 -7.79 6.68
C LEU A 95 1.03 -8.38 5.44
N LYS A 96 1.79 -8.51 4.34
CA LYS A 96 1.28 -9.07 3.08
C LYS A 96 0.80 -10.51 3.25
N GLY A 97 1.62 -11.35 3.88
CA GLY A 97 1.31 -12.76 4.11
C GLY A 97 0.07 -12.94 4.97
N ALA A 98 -0.05 -12.19 6.06
CA ALA A 98 -1.21 -12.21 6.93
C ALA A 98 -2.50 -11.80 6.20
N ALA A 99 -2.46 -10.71 5.43
CA ALA A 99 -3.59 -10.26 4.63
C ALA A 99 -3.98 -11.29 3.55
N SER A 100 -3.03 -11.84 2.79
CA SER A 100 -3.32 -12.88 1.78
C SER A 100 -3.92 -14.13 2.42
N ARG A 101 -3.42 -14.54 3.59
CA ARG A 101 -3.96 -15.68 4.34
C ARG A 101 -5.42 -15.46 4.73
N MET A 102 -5.78 -14.24 5.16
CA MET A 102 -7.16 -13.90 5.51
C MET A 102 -8.08 -13.75 4.30
N LEU A 103 -7.57 -13.26 3.16
CA LEU A 103 -8.32 -13.21 1.90
C LEU A 103 -8.63 -14.60 1.32
N GLY A 104 -7.83 -15.59 1.68
CA GLY A 104 -8.02 -16.98 1.32
C GLY A 104 -7.10 -17.49 0.21
N PRO A 105 -7.14 -18.79 -0.08
CA PRO A 105 -6.23 -19.44 -1.02
C PRO A 105 -6.26 -18.79 -2.41
N GLY A 106 -5.07 -18.52 -2.97
CA GLY A 106 -4.92 -17.94 -4.31
C GLY A 106 -5.27 -16.45 -4.42
N GLN A 107 -5.75 -15.81 -3.35
CA GLN A 107 -6.08 -14.38 -3.35
C GLN A 107 -4.93 -13.56 -2.77
N THR A 108 -4.33 -12.70 -3.58
CA THR A 108 -3.30 -11.77 -3.09
C THR A 108 -3.28 -10.48 -3.91
N PRO A 109 -3.49 -9.31 -3.28
CA PRO A 109 -3.31 -8.03 -3.95
C PRO A 109 -1.84 -7.66 -4.15
N TRP A 110 -0.92 -8.40 -3.53
CA TRP A 110 0.47 -7.97 -3.41
C TRP A 110 1.36 -8.43 -4.55
N THR A 111 2.19 -7.51 -5.02
CA THR A 111 3.41 -7.79 -5.77
C THR A 111 4.60 -8.03 -4.84
N ARG A 112 5.71 -8.53 -5.37
CA ARG A 112 6.98 -8.67 -4.63
C ARG A 112 7.57 -7.30 -4.31
N GLY A 113 8.11 -7.15 -3.09
CA GLY A 113 8.78 -5.92 -2.65
C GLY A 113 7.81 -4.86 -2.15
N GLY A 114 8.24 -3.61 -2.10
CA GLY A 114 7.44 -2.47 -1.66
C GLY A 114 8.26 -1.19 -1.73
N TRP A 115 7.57 -0.05 -1.76
CA TRP A 115 8.22 1.25 -1.63
C TRP A 115 8.39 1.56 -0.15
N ASN A 116 9.63 1.65 0.34
CA ASN A 116 9.94 1.95 1.73
C ASN A 116 10.72 3.27 1.81
N VAL A 117 10.22 4.24 2.59
CA VAL A 117 10.90 5.50 2.90
C VAL A 117 11.13 5.56 4.40
N PHE A 118 12.33 5.94 4.81
CA PHE A 118 12.65 6.18 6.22
C PHE A 118 12.44 7.66 6.52
N LEU A 119 11.59 7.95 7.51
CA LEU A 119 11.33 9.29 8.02
C LEU A 119 12.19 9.48 9.27
N ASP A 120 12.94 10.57 9.32
CA ASP A 120 13.99 10.80 10.32
C ASP A 120 13.58 11.73 11.46
N ASN A 121 12.39 12.34 11.39
CA ASN A 121 11.87 13.24 12.41
C ASN A 121 10.34 13.18 12.53
N TRP A 122 9.80 13.65 13.67
CA TRP A 122 8.37 13.60 13.97
C TRP A 122 7.52 14.50 13.08
N GLU A 123 8.06 15.62 12.60
CA GLU A 123 7.35 16.48 11.67
C GLU A 123 7.06 15.73 10.36
N ALA A 124 8.06 15.01 9.84
CA ALA A 124 7.92 14.15 8.66
C ALA A 124 6.94 12.99 8.90
N VAL A 125 6.98 12.36 10.08
CA VAL A 125 6.00 11.32 10.46
C VAL A 125 4.59 11.91 10.48
N GLY A 126 4.38 13.04 11.16
CA GLY A 126 3.09 13.71 11.23
C GLY A 126 2.58 14.15 9.85
N ALA A 127 3.46 14.67 9.00
CA ALA A 127 3.13 15.03 7.62
C ALA A 127 2.69 13.80 6.80
N ALA A 128 3.40 12.67 6.94
CA ALA A 128 3.05 11.43 6.27
C ALA A 128 1.70 10.87 6.75
N VAL A 129 1.42 10.91 8.05
CA VAL A 129 0.12 10.50 8.62
C VAL A 129 -1.02 11.37 8.11
N ARG A 130 -0.86 12.70 8.08
CA ARG A 130 -1.86 13.61 7.50
C ARG A 130 -2.09 13.34 6.02
N TYR A 131 -1.00 13.19 5.25
CA TYR A 131 -1.07 12.89 3.82
C TYR A 131 -1.88 11.61 3.58
N LEU A 132 -1.50 10.54 4.27
CA LEU A 132 -2.17 9.25 4.23
C LEU A 132 -3.68 9.37 4.52
N GLN A 133 -4.06 10.03 5.61
CA GLN A 133 -5.46 10.17 6.02
C GLN A 133 -6.29 10.93 4.98
N ALA A 134 -5.68 11.87 4.25
CA ALA A 134 -6.32 12.60 3.17
C ALA A 134 -6.47 11.80 1.86
N ASN A 135 -5.75 10.69 1.68
CA ASN A 135 -5.77 9.93 0.42
C ASN A 135 -7.14 9.29 0.11
N PRO A 136 -7.78 8.54 1.02
CA PRO A 136 -9.09 7.94 0.73
C PRO A 136 -10.15 8.98 0.35
N PRO A 137 -10.35 10.07 1.12
CA PRO A 137 -11.32 11.12 0.74
C PRO A 137 -10.98 11.80 -0.59
N ALA A 138 -9.70 12.12 -0.86
CA ALA A 138 -9.28 12.70 -2.12
C ALA A 138 -9.53 11.78 -3.33
N ALA A 139 -9.59 10.47 -3.11
CA ALA A 139 -9.96 9.46 -4.10
C ALA A 139 -11.47 9.15 -4.15
N GLY A 140 -12.31 9.89 -3.40
CA GLY A 140 -13.76 9.65 -3.33
C GLY A 140 -14.17 8.44 -2.48
N MET A 141 -13.26 7.93 -1.64
CA MET A 141 -13.54 6.86 -0.68
C MET A 141 -13.93 7.45 0.68
N ALA A 142 -14.65 6.68 1.50
CA ALA A 142 -14.88 7.06 2.89
C ALA A 142 -13.56 7.21 3.67
N ALA A 143 -13.53 8.15 4.62
CA ALA A 143 -12.42 8.28 5.56
C ALA A 143 -12.22 6.95 6.31
N GLN A 144 -10.97 6.48 6.37
CA GLN A 144 -10.64 5.16 6.91
C GLN A 144 -10.12 5.29 8.33
N HIS A 145 -10.60 4.42 9.20
CA HIS A 145 -10.15 4.28 10.59
C HIS A 145 -9.95 2.80 10.88
N TRP A 146 -8.81 2.44 11.45
CA TRP A 146 -8.44 1.05 11.71
C TRP A 146 -7.98 0.89 13.15
N ASP A 147 -8.47 -0.15 13.82
CA ASP A 147 -8.27 -0.40 15.26
C ASP A 147 -6.81 -0.65 15.66
N PHE A 148 -5.97 -1.11 14.72
CA PHE A 148 -4.53 -1.31 14.94
C PHE A 148 -3.69 -0.04 14.75
N VAL A 149 -4.30 1.06 14.29
CA VAL A 149 -3.64 2.36 14.15
C VAL A 149 -3.71 3.07 15.50
N GLN A 150 -2.53 3.36 16.06
CA GLN A 150 -2.37 4.04 17.33
C GLN A 150 -2.19 5.55 17.11
N PRO A 151 -2.57 6.39 18.08
CA PRO A 151 -2.20 7.79 18.08
C PRO A 151 -0.68 7.95 17.94
N MET A 152 -0.26 9.02 17.25
CA MET A 152 1.15 9.39 17.23
C MET A 152 1.56 9.76 18.66
N PRO A 153 2.68 9.24 19.19
CA PRO A 153 3.15 9.62 20.52
C PRO A 153 3.58 11.09 20.53
N ASP A 154 3.39 11.75 21.67
CA ASP A 154 3.63 13.19 21.83
C ASP A 154 5.14 13.57 21.78
N SER A 155 6.04 12.61 21.99
CA SER A 155 7.48 12.78 21.84
C SER A 155 8.17 11.47 21.45
N ALA A 156 9.39 11.59 20.90
CA ALA A 156 10.34 10.48 20.94
C ALA A 156 10.75 10.32 22.41
N TRP A 157 10.92 9.08 22.82
CA TRP A 157 11.54 8.65 24.08
C TRP A 157 12.57 9.64 24.62
#